data_AF-X5ZRW2-F1
#
_entry.id   AF-X5ZRW2-F1
#
_cell.length_a   1.000
_cell.length_b   1.000
_cell.length_c   1.000
_cell.angle_alpha   90.00
_cell.angle_beta   90.00
_cell.angle_gamma   90.00
#
_symmetry.space_group_name_H-M   'P 1'
#
loop_
_entity.id
_entity.type
_entity.pdbx_description
1 polymer ?
#
loop_
_entity_poly.entity_id
_entity_poly.type
_entity_poly.pdbx_seq_one_letter_code
_entity_poly.pdbx_strand_id
1 'polypeptide(L)' 'MELVGPVTRIDGDKVTVSLRPLVTVDAEHVRVVESHVGSPRRKKPIVDKA' A
#
# COMPACT_ATOMS: atom_id res chain seq x y z
N MET A 1 -13.38 -5.56 -16.92
CA MET A 1 -12.17 -4.72 -17.07
C MET A 1 -11.64 -4.49 -15.66
N GLU A 2 -10.35 -4.68 -15.42
CA GLU A 2 -9.73 -4.54 -14.09
C GLU A 2 -8.65 -3.47 -14.14
N LEU A 3 -8.55 -2.66 -13.09
CA LEU A 3 -7.53 -1.62 -12.94
C LEU A 3 -6.58 -2.04 -11.82
N VAL A 4 -5.28 -2.00 -12.10
CA VAL A 4 -4.24 -2.39 -11.13
C VAL A 4 -3.32 -1.19 -10.90
N GLY A 5 -3.08 -0.89 -9.64
CA GLY A 5 -2.18 0.17 -9.23
C GLY A 5 -1.70 -0.02 -7.79
N PRO A 6 -0.65 0.70 -7.37
CA PRO A 6 -0.19 0.65 -5.99
C PRO A 6 -1.21 1.28 -5.04
N VAL A 7 -1.43 0.62 -3.91
CA VAL A 7 -2.21 1.17 -2.79
C VAL A 7 -1.37 2.23 -2.10
N THR A 8 -1.90 3.45 -2.00
CA THR A 8 -1.21 4.58 -1.37
C THR A 8 -1.70 4.86 0.04
N ARG A 9 -2.95 4.50 0.36
CA ARG A 9 -3.57 4.71 1.67
C ARG A 9 -4.66 3.69 1.95
N ILE A 10 -4.81 3.32 3.21
CA ILE A 10 -5.92 2.52 3.73
C ILE A 10 -6.52 3.30 4.91
N ASP A 11 -7.79 3.66 4.81
CA ASP A 11 -8.57 4.37 5.84
C ASP A 11 -9.76 3.50 6.23
N GLY A 12 -9.56 2.61 7.21
CA GLY A 12 -10.60 1.69 7.66
C GLY A 12 -11.07 0.76 6.54
N ASP A 13 -12.29 0.99 6.07
CA ASP A 13 -12.97 0.26 5.00
C ASP A 13 -12.67 0.82 3.60
N LYS A 14 -11.92 1.92 3.48
CA LYS A 14 -11.59 2.55 2.21
C LYS A 14 -10.13 2.38 1.83
N VAL A 15 -9.91 2.15 0.54
CA VAL A 15 -8.59 1.95 -0.06
C VAL A 15 -8.38 2.97 -1.16
N THR A 16 -7.26 3.68 -1.10
CA THR A 16 -6.84 4.59 -2.17
C THR A 16 -5.78 3.92 -3.05
N VAL A 17 -6.05 3.83 -4.34
CA VAL A 17 -5.18 3.27 -5.36
C VAL A 17 -4.71 4.38 -6.31
N SER A 18 -3.41 4.39 -6.63
CA SER A 18 -2.85 5.33 -7.60
C SER A 18 -2.94 4.77 -9.02
N LEU A 19 -3.77 5.41 -9.86
CA LEU A 19 -3.96 5.04 -11.27
C LEU A 19 -3.53 6.17 -12.22
N ARG A 20 -2.72 7.13 -11.72
CA ARG A 20 -2.42 8.48 -12.25
C ARG A 20 -3.40 9.58 -11.81
N PRO A 21 -4.69 9.30 -11.58
CA PRO A 21 -5.46 9.95 -10.53
C PRO A 21 -5.54 9.04 -9.28
N LEU A 22 -5.69 9.66 -8.11
CA LEU A 22 -5.96 8.93 -6.87
C LEU A 22 -7.43 8.54 -6.84
N VAL A 23 -7.71 7.25 -6.73
CA VAL A 23 -9.06 6.72 -6.69
C VAL A 23 -9.27 6.04 -5.35
N THR A 24 -10.30 6.45 -4.62
CA THR A 24 -10.69 5.83 -3.35
C THR A 24 -11.91 4.96 -3.58
N VAL A 25 -11.83 3.70 -3.16
CA VAL A 25 -12.88 2.69 -3.31
C VAL A 25 -13.04 1.94 -1.99
N ASP A 26 -14.19 1.31 -1.79
CA ASP A 26 -14.40 0.45 -0.64
C ASP A 26 -13.57 -0.84 -0.77
N ALA A 27 -13.07 -1.34 0.35
CA ALA A 27 -12.17 -2.49 0.42
C ALA A 27 -12.80 -3.77 -0.13
N GLU A 28 -14.13 -3.90 -0.08
CA GLU A 28 -14.89 -5.03 -0.63
C GLU A 28 -14.75 -5.13 -2.16
N HIS A 29 -14.42 -4.02 -2.83
CA HIS A 29 -14.24 -3.95 -4.28
C HIS A 29 -12.78 -4.10 -4.71
N VAL A 30 -11.84 -4.34 -3.78
CA VAL A 30 -10.41 -4.45 -4.07
C VAL A 30 -9.92 -5.86 -3.75
N ARG A 31 -9.12 -6.44 -4.66
CA ARG A 31 -8.37 -7.66 -4.39
C ARG A 31 -6.89 -7.35 -4.35
N VAL A 32 -6.18 -7.93 -3.38
CA VAL A 32 -4.71 -7.91 -3.37
C VAL A 32 -4.21 -8.76 -4.53
N VAL A 33 -3.50 -8.13 -5.47
CA VAL A 33 -2.89 -8.80 -6.63
C VAL A 33 -1.44 -9.18 -6.31
N GLU A 34 -0.70 -8.27 -5.68
CA GLU A 34 0.67 -8.49 -5.23
C GLU A 34 0.78 -7.99 -3.79
N SER A 35 1.18 -8.87 -2.88
CA SER A 35 1.52 -8.46 -1.51
C SER A 35 2.75 -7.57 -1.57
N HIS A 36 2.79 -6.47 -0.82
CA HIS A 36 3.97 -5.62 -0.75
C HIS A 36 5.20 -6.42 -0.25
N VAL A 37 5.99 -6.96 -1.17
CA VAL A 37 7.20 -7.73 -0.87
C VAL A 37 8.32 -6.75 -0.61
N GLY A 38 8.44 -6.33 0.64
CA GLY A 38 9.58 -5.57 1.11
C GLY A 38 9.16 -4.38 1.94
N SER A 39 8.88 -4.64 3.23
CA SER A 39 9.14 -3.60 4.23
C SER A 39 10.51 -2.99 3.91
N PRO A 40 10.63 -1.64 3.80
CA PRO A 40 11.85 -1.01 3.33
C PRO A 40 13.04 -1.59 4.09
N ARG A 41 13.90 -2.36 3.40
CA ARG A 41 15.05 -2.99 4.04
C ARG A 41 15.86 -1.88 4.67
N ARG A 42 15.81 -1.81 6.00
CA ARG A 42 16.37 -0.71 6.75
C ARG A 42 17.89 -0.77 6.59
N LYS A 43 18.48 0.25 5.96
CA LYS A 43 19.93 0.25 5.64
C LYS A 43 20.84 0.27 6.87
N LYS A 44 20.36 0.72 8.03
CA LYS A 44 21.14 0.77 9.27
C LYS A 44 20.33 0.20 10.44
N PRO A 45 20.88 -0.72 11.25
CA PRO A 45 20.23 -1.20 12.47
C PRO A 45 20.05 -0.07 13.51
N ILE A 46 19.08 -0.20 14.43
CA ILE A 46 18.97 0.70 15.60
C ILE A 46 20.10 0.23 16.51
N VAL A 47 20.96 1.15 16.91
CA VAL A 47 22.02 0.88 17.88
C VAL A 47 21.73 1.77 19.07
N ASP A 48 21.51 1.19 20.24
CA ASP A 48 21.45 1.93 21.48
C ASP A 48 22.82 2.52 21.76
N LYS A 49 22.86 3.84 21.99
CA LYS A 49 24.08 4.56 22.31
C LYS A 49 24.16 4.64 23.83
N ALA A 50 25.07 3.85 24.41
CA ALA A 50 25.47 3.94 25.81
C ALA A 50 26.33 5.19 26.07
#